data_AF-A0A1U7EZF1-F1
#
_entry.id   AF-A0A1U7EZF1-F1
#
_cell.length_a   1.000
_cell.length_b   1.000
_cell.length_c   1.000
_cell.angle_alpha   90.00
_cell.angle_beta   90.00
_cell.angle_gamma   90.00
#
_symmetry.space_group_name_H-M   'P 1'
#
loop_
_entity.id
_entity.type
_entity.pdbx_description
1 polymer ?
#
loop_
_entity_poly.entity_id
_entity_poly.type
_entity_poly.pdbx_seq_one_letter_code
_entity_poly.pdbx_strand_id
1 'polypeptide(L)'
;MGNKNKTISFRVNEEAFETLREIAEERDISLSAVFRDYVDTLVAHDGQVRVVPEHELKSGSASETADAAESFPPKVEVPKSFVREHERLELEAEHLREQLEEYKQYVTKLSQQVEEQEAEDVIQLEDLDGDESEEEPFRLG
;
A
#
# COMPACT_ATOMS: atom_id res chain seq x y z
N MET A 1 -28.57 20.51 -29.29
CA MET A 1 -27.14 20.67 -28.94
C MET A 1 -26.35 20.09 -30.11
N GLY A 2 -25.57 20.92 -30.82
CA GLY A 2 -24.92 20.51 -32.08
C GLY A 2 -23.87 19.42 -31.84
N ASN A 3 -24.02 18.28 -32.51
CA ASN A 3 -23.09 17.16 -32.44
C ASN A 3 -21.77 17.56 -33.12
N LYS A 4 -20.83 18.07 -32.34
CA LYS A 4 -19.45 18.28 -32.79
C LYS A 4 -18.78 16.90 -32.87
N ASN A 5 -18.92 16.21 -33.99
CA ASN A 5 -18.25 14.95 -34.24
C ASN A 5 -16.73 15.20 -34.25
N LYS A 6 -16.04 14.86 -33.16
CA LYS A 6 -14.58 14.89 -33.10
C LYS A 6 -14.06 13.62 -33.76
N THR A 7 -13.30 13.77 -34.85
CA THR A 7 -12.59 12.64 -35.45
C THR A 7 -11.34 12.36 -34.61
N ILE A 8 -11.22 11.13 -34.13
CA ILE A 8 -10.05 10.64 -33.39
C ILE A 8 -9.41 9.55 -34.25
N SER A 9 -8.11 9.67 -34.49
CA SER A 9 -7.33 8.66 -35.21
C SER A 9 -6.57 7.79 -34.21
N PHE A 10 -6.65 6.47 -34.38
CA PHE A 10 -5.92 5.48 -33.59
C PHE A 10 -4.95 4.72 -34.48
N ARG A 11 -3.83 4.28 -33.90
CA ARG A 11 -2.93 3.31 -34.53
C ARG A 11 -3.27 1.95 -33.97
N VAL A 12 -3.51 1.00 -34.85
CA VAL A 12 -3.80 -0.40 -34.51
C VAL A 12 -2.85 -1.30 -35.29
N ASN A 13 -2.59 -2.48 -34.75
CA ASN A 13 -1.88 -3.54 -35.48
C ASN A 13 -2.73 -4.00 -36.68
N GLU A 14 -2.09 -4.42 -37.76
CA GLU A 14 -2.74 -4.91 -38.99
C GLU A 14 -3.64 -6.12 -38.69
N GLU A 15 -3.16 -7.07 -37.90
CA GLU A 15 -3.94 -8.25 -37.46
C GLU A 15 -5.20 -7.87 -36.66
N ALA A 16 -5.08 -6.89 -35.75
CA ALA A 16 -6.22 -6.39 -34.98
C ALA A 16 -7.22 -5.64 -35.87
N PHE A 17 -6.75 -5.02 -36.95
CA PHE A 17 -7.60 -4.33 -37.91
C PHE A 17 -8.39 -5.30 -38.80
N GLU A 18 -7.74 -6.38 -39.27
CA GLU A 18 -8.39 -7.42 -40.07
C GLU A 18 -9.49 -8.13 -39.27
N THR A 19 -9.20 -8.55 -38.04
CA THR A 19 -10.19 -9.18 -37.15
C THR A 19 -11.39 -8.29 -36.85
N LEU A 20 -11.17 -7.00 -36.57
CA LEU A 20 -12.26 -6.04 -36.37
C LEU A 20 -13.10 -5.83 -37.63
N ARG A 21 -12.48 -5.92 -38.81
CA ARG A 21 -13.17 -5.83 -40.09
C ARG A 21 -14.04 -7.06 -40.34
N GLU A 22 -13.53 -8.26 -40.08
CA GLU A 22 -14.30 -9.51 -40.19
C GLU A 22 -15.55 -9.48 -39.29
N ILE A 23 -15.39 -9.05 -38.03
CA ILE A 23 -16.52 -8.89 -37.07
C ILE A 23 -17.54 -7.86 -37.57
N ALA A 24 -17.07 -6.77 -38.18
CA ALA A 24 -17.93 -5.74 -38.73
C ALA A 24 -18.74 -6.25 -39.94
N GLU A 25 -18.11 -7.04 -40.81
CA GLU A 25 -18.74 -7.68 -41.97
C GLU A 25 -19.76 -8.77 -41.55
N GLU A 26 -19.46 -9.57 -40.52
CA GLU A 26 -20.40 -10.56 -39.98
C GLU A 26 -21.69 -9.93 -39.42
N ARG A 27 -21.56 -8.72 -38.86
CA ARG A 27 -22.67 -7.99 -38.21
C ARG A 27 -23.32 -6.92 -39.10
N ASP A 28 -22.93 -6.82 -40.37
CA ASP A 28 -23.43 -5.80 -41.32
C ASP A 28 -23.35 -4.34 -40.80
N ILE A 29 -22.31 -4.03 -40.01
CA ILE A 29 -22.12 -2.69 -39.42
C ILE A 29 -20.77 -2.08 -39.82
N SER A 30 -20.70 -0.75 -39.84
CA SER A 30 -19.43 -0.07 -40.13
C SER A 30 -18.41 -0.34 -39.01
N LEU A 31 -17.12 -0.43 -39.35
CA LEU A 31 -16.03 -0.56 -38.38
C LEU A 31 -16.08 0.54 -37.30
N SER A 32 -16.44 1.76 -37.70
CA SER A 32 -16.60 2.88 -36.76
C SER A 32 -17.78 2.71 -35.80
N ALA A 33 -18.82 1.96 -36.18
CA ALA A 33 -19.95 1.63 -35.30
C ALA A 33 -19.55 0.56 -34.28
N VAL A 34 -18.86 -0.51 -34.72
CA VAL A 34 -18.30 -1.54 -33.80
C VAL A 34 -17.44 -0.90 -32.71
N PHE A 35 -16.57 0.03 -33.12
CA PHE A 35 -15.69 0.71 -32.18
C PHE A 35 -16.44 1.61 -31.20
N ARG A 36 -17.46 2.34 -31.68
CA ARG A 36 -18.30 3.16 -30.80
C ARG A 36 -19.07 2.30 -29.81
N ASP A 37 -19.70 1.22 -30.26
CA ASP A 37 -20.44 0.31 -29.39
C ASP A 37 -19.50 -0.29 -28.33
N TYR A 38 -18.29 -0.69 -28.71
CA TYR A 38 -17.30 -1.18 -27.75
C TYR A 38 -16.91 -0.11 -26.73
N VAL A 39 -16.60 1.11 -27.16
CA VAL A 39 -16.26 2.22 -26.25
C VAL A 39 -17.45 2.57 -25.35
N ASP A 40 -18.66 2.59 -25.88
CA ASP A 40 -19.88 2.90 -25.14
C ASP A 40 -20.15 1.83 -24.07
N THR A 41 -20.00 0.54 -24.40
CA THR A 41 -20.11 -0.54 -23.40
C THR A 41 -19.00 -0.46 -22.35
N LEU A 42 -17.76 -0.14 -22.74
CA LEU A 42 -16.64 -0.01 -21.83
C LEU A 42 -16.85 1.16 -20.84
N VAL A 43 -17.35 2.29 -21.32
CA VAL A 43 -17.67 3.47 -20.49
C VAL A 43 -18.89 3.21 -19.61
N ALA A 44 -19.93 2.57 -20.14
CA ALA A 44 -21.15 2.26 -19.40
C ALA A 44 -20.89 1.33 -18.21
N HIS A 45 -19.92 0.43 -18.34
CA HIS A 45 -19.53 -0.52 -17.29
C HIS A 45 -18.26 -0.13 -16.55
N ASP A 46 -17.69 1.06 -16.76
CA ASP A 46 -16.45 1.53 -16.10
C ASP A 46 -15.29 0.50 -16.19
N GLY A 47 -15.19 -0.19 -17.33
CA GLY A 47 -14.21 -1.26 -17.55
C GLY A 47 -14.48 -2.58 -16.81
N GLN A 48 -15.65 -2.75 -16.19
CA GLN A 48 -16.05 -3.99 -15.52
C GLN A 48 -16.35 -5.08 -16.55
N VAL A 49 -15.54 -6.14 -16.54
CA VAL A 49 -15.75 -7.34 -17.36
C VAL A 49 -16.13 -8.50 -16.45
N ARG A 50 -17.37 -9.00 -16.56
CA ARG A 50 -17.79 -10.24 -15.90
C ARG A 50 -17.51 -11.42 -16.80
N VAL A 51 -16.71 -12.37 -16.33
CA VAL A 51 -16.51 -13.65 -17.02
C VAL A 51 -17.78 -14.47 -16.82
N VAL A 52 -18.58 -14.61 -17.88
CA VAL A 52 -19.83 -15.38 -17.88
C VAL A 52 -19.60 -16.69 -18.64
N PRO A 53 -19.92 -17.87 -18.05
CA PRO A 53 -19.88 -19.14 -18.75
C PRO A 53 -20.79 -19.17 -20.00
N GLU A 54 -20.38 -19.87 -21.06
CA GLU A 54 -21.08 -19.87 -22.37
C GLU A 54 -22.57 -20.28 -22.32
N HIS A 55 -22.98 -21.04 -21.29
CA HIS A 55 -24.37 -21.48 -21.13
C HIS A 55 -25.30 -20.39 -20.60
N GLU A 56 -24.76 -19.38 -19.91
CA GLU A 56 -25.54 -18.25 -19.37
C GLU A 56 -25.68 -17.11 -20.39
N LEU A 57 -24.76 -17.00 -21.37
CA LEU A 57 -24.85 -16.02 -22.46
C LEU A 57 -26.09 -16.19 -23.36
N LYS A 58 -26.61 -17.42 -23.49
CA LYS A 58 -27.79 -17.73 -24.33
C LYS A 58 -29.11 -17.47 -23.61
N SER A 59 -29.09 -17.44 -22.28
CA SER A 59 -30.25 -17.09 -21.47
C SER A 59 -30.09 -15.61 -21.10
N GLY A 60 -30.73 -14.71 -21.85
CA GLY A 60 -30.64 -13.25 -21.68
C GLY A 60 -31.08 -12.68 -20.31
N SER A 61 -31.06 -13.49 -19.25
CA SER A 61 -31.35 -13.15 -17.85
C SER A 61 -30.19 -12.50 -17.09
N ALA A 62 -29.04 -12.28 -17.73
CA ALA A 62 -27.81 -11.95 -17.01
C ALA A 62 -27.71 -10.48 -16.53
N SER A 63 -28.77 -9.65 -16.64
CA SER A 63 -28.64 -8.18 -16.51
C SER A 63 -29.57 -7.49 -15.52
N GLU A 64 -30.42 -8.17 -14.73
CA GLU A 64 -31.42 -7.42 -13.92
C GLU A 64 -31.46 -7.74 -12.41
N THR A 65 -30.60 -8.62 -11.90
CA THR A 65 -30.61 -8.97 -10.46
C THR A 65 -29.21 -9.05 -9.85
N ALA A 66 -28.34 -8.09 -10.16
CA ALA A 66 -27.13 -7.92 -9.36
C ALA A 66 -27.52 -7.24 -8.04
N ASP A 67 -27.84 -8.05 -7.02
CA ASP A 67 -27.93 -7.57 -5.65
C ASP A 67 -26.64 -6.81 -5.29
N ALA A 68 -26.72 -5.79 -4.43
CA ALA A 68 -25.56 -4.98 -4.02
C ALA A 68 -24.37 -5.80 -3.47
N ALA A 69 -24.62 -7.05 -3.08
CA ALA A 69 -23.65 -8.05 -2.65
C ALA A 69 -22.74 -8.58 -3.78
N GLU A 70 -23.10 -8.42 -5.06
CA GLU A 70 -22.32 -8.87 -6.22
C GLU A 70 -21.53 -7.74 -6.90
N SER A 71 -21.47 -6.56 -6.29
CA SER A 71 -20.69 -5.45 -6.83
C SER A 71 -19.18 -5.73 -6.73
N PHE A 72 -18.45 -5.62 -7.84
CA PHE A 72 -16.99 -5.73 -7.87
C PHE A 72 -16.35 -4.34 -7.77
N PRO A 73 -15.30 -4.13 -6.95
CA PRO A 73 -14.71 -5.08 -6.01
C PRO A 73 -15.68 -5.43 -4.86
N PRO A 74 -15.63 -6.68 -4.33
CA PRO A 74 -16.57 -7.16 -3.33
C PRO A 74 -16.56 -6.25 -2.10
N LYS A 75 -17.71 -5.66 -1.79
CA LYS A 75 -17.88 -4.80 -0.61
C LYS A 75 -18.56 -5.58 0.50
N VAL A 76 -17.96 -5.59 1.68
CA VAL A 76 -18.55 -6.19 2.89
C VAL A 76 -19.10 -5.07 3.75
N GLU A 77 -20.38 -5.13 4.09
CA GLU A 77 -20.98 -4.20 5.04
C GLU A 77 -20.52 -4.56 6.47
N VAL A 78 -19.75 -3.65 7.07
CA VAL A 78 -19.30 -3.77 8.45
C VAL A 78 -20.11 -2.86 9.37
N PRO A 79 -20.53 -3.34 10.56
CA PRO A 79 -21.18 -2.49 11.56
C PRO A 79 -20.28 -1.34 12.00
N LYS A 80 -20.87 -0.18 12.31
CA LYS A 80 -20.14 0.99 12.81
C LYS A 80 -19.39 0.72 14.12
N SER A 81 -19.85 -0.23 14.94
CA SER A 81 -19.14 -0.65 16.15
C SER A 81 -17.78 -1.27 15.84
N PHE A 82 -17.68 -2.08 14.78
CA PHE A 82 -16.43 -2.69 14.35
C PHE A 82 -15.40 -1.64 13.94
N VAL A 83 -15.82 -0.66 13.13
CA VAL A 83 -14.93 0.44 12.70
C VAL A 83 -14.41 1.25 13.89
N ARG A 84 -15.29 1.59 14.84
CA ARG A 84 -14.89 2.33 16.04
C ARG A 84 -13.94 1.56 16.94
N GLU A 85 -14.16 0.25 17.11
CA GLU A 85 -13.26 -0.59 17.89
C GLU A 85 -11.90 -0.73 17.21
N HIS A 86 -11.88 -0.88 15.89
CA HIS A 86 -10.64 -0.91 15.12
C HIS A 86 -9.85 0.39 15.27
N GLU A 87 -10.50 1.54 15.08
CA GLU A 87 -9.88 2.86 15.28
C GLU A 87 -9.36 3.02 16.71
N ARG A 88 -10.11 2.58 17.74
CA ARG A 88 -9.64 2.60 19.13
C ARG A 88 -8.37 1.75 19.30
N LEU A 89 -8.37 0.54 18.76
CA LEU A 89 -7.24 -0.39 18.88
C LEU A 89 -6.01 0.13 18.12
N GLU A 90 -6.19 0.76 16.96
CA GLU A 90 -5.10 1.40 16.22
C GLU A 90 -4.45 2.52 17.04
N LEU A 91 -5.26 3.39 17.65
CA LEU A 91 -4.77 4.47 18.50
C LEU A 91 -4.12 3.95 19.78
N GLU A 92 -4.67 2.90 20.40
CA GLU A 92 -4.06 2.26 21.57
C GLU A 92 -2.71 1.62 21.21
N ALA A 93 -2.63 0.93 20.07
CA ALA A 93 -1.38 0.34 19.59
C ALA A 93 -0.34 1.41 19.24
N GLU A 94 -0.74 2.53 18.65
CA GLU A 94 0.13 3.68 18.42
C GLU A 94 0.68 4.23 19.74
N HIS A 95 -0.20 4.49 20.71
CA HIS A 95 0.21 4.97 22.03
C HIS A 95 1.18 4.02 22.75
N LEU A 96 0.94 2.70 22.68
CA LEU A 96 1.85 1.71 23.25
C LEU A 96 3.22 1.69 22.57
N ARG A 97 3.29 1.92 21.26
CA ARG A 97 4.57 2.05 20.54
C ARG A 97 5.34 3.29 20.98
N GLU A 98 4.65 4.41 21.17
CA GLU A 98 5.26 5.65 21.70
C GLU A 98 5.86 5.43 23.08
N GLN A 99 5.10 4.82 24.01
CA GLN A 99 5.59 4.49 25.35
C GLN A 99 6.83 3.58 25.30
N LEU A 100 6.81 2.55 24.46
CA LEU A 100 7.96 1.66 24.31
C LEU A 100 9.19 2.38 23.76
N GLU A 101 9.01 3.31 22.84
CA GLU A 101 10.10 4.11 22.28
C GLU A 101 10.71 5.04 23.35
N GLU A 102 9.86 5.68 24.17
CA GLU A 102 10.31 6.49 25.30
C GLU A 102 11.11 5.66 26.31
N TYR A 103 10.61 4.46 26.67
CA TYR A 103 11.34 3.57 27.58
C TYR A 103 12.69 3.13 27.02
N LYS A 104 12.76 2.80 25.72
CA LYS A 104 14.03 2.47 25.07
C LYS A 104 15.02 3.63 25.15
N GLN A 105 14.58 4.84 24.81
CA GLN A 105 15.42 6.03 24.88
C GLN A 105 15.91 6.30 26.30
N TYR A 106 15.05 6.12 27.30
CA TYR A 106 15.42 6.25 28.71
C TYR A 106 16.48 5.22 29.13
N VAL A 107 16.30 3.95 28.74
CA VAL A 107 17.28 2.89 29.02
C VAL A 107 18.62 3.19 28.36
N THR A 108 18.62 3.60 27.08
CA THR A 108 19.85 3.99 26.38
C THR A 108 20.56 5.16 27.05
N LYS A 109 19.80 6.16 27.52
CA LYS A 109 20.38 7.28 28.26
C LYS A 109 21.00 6.81 29.58
N LEU A 110 20.33 5.93 30.30
CA LEU A 110 20.84 5.40 31.57
C LEU A 110 22.08 4.52 31.36
N SER A 111 22.09 3.67 30.33
CA SER A 111 23.28 2.87 30.00
C SER A 111 24.47 3.76 29.65
N GLN A 112 24.25 4.81 28.85
CA GLN A 112 25.29 5.77 28.53
C GLN A 112 25.82 6.48 29.78
N GLN A 113 24.96 6.89 30.71
CA GLN A 113 25.39 7.50 31.97
C GLN A 113 26.22 6.56 32.84
N VAL A 114 25.88 5.27 32.89
CA VAL A 114 26.65 4.27 33.62
C VAL A 114 28.00 4.03 32.95
N GLU A 115 28.05 3.92 31.62
CA GLU A 115 29.30 3.79 30.86
C GLU A 115 30.23 5.01 31.06
N GLU A 116 29.67 6.22 31.08
CA GLU A 116 30.42 7.46 31.36
C GLU A 116 30.94 7.49 32.81
N GLN A 117 30.13 7.11 33.80
CA GLN A 117 30.56 7.01 35.20
C GLN A 117 31.64 5.95 35.42
N GLU A 118 31.51 4.77 34.81
CA GLU A 118 32.54 3.72 34.88
C GLU A 118 33.87 4.19 34.26
N ALA A 119 33.82 5.02 33.21
CA ALA A 119 35.04 5.60 32.64
C ALA A 119 35.67 6.70 33.52
N GLU A 120 34.85 7.47 34.25
CA GLU A 120 35.32 8.54 35.15
C GLU A 120 35.84 8.00 36.50
N ASP A 121 35.27 6.93 37.04
CA ASP A 121 35.62 6.36 38.35
C ASP A 121 36.76 5.31 38.30
N VAL A 122 37.17 4.86 37.11
CA VAL A 122 38.27 3.89 36.94
C VAL A 122 39.61 4.62 36.79
N ILE A 123 40.31 4.79 37.92
CA ILE A 123 41.73 5.17 37.93
C ILE A 123 42.56 3.93 37.56
N GLN A 124 43.31 3.99 36.46
CA GLN A 124 44.21 2.89 36.08
C GLN A 124 45.38 2.89 37.06
N LEU A 125 45.58 1.78 37.77
CA LEU A 125 46.66 1.63 38.78
C LEU A 125 48.06 1.87 38.17
N GLU A 126 48.20 1.65 36.86
CA GLU A 126 49.38 1.91 36.05
C GLU A 126 49.75 3.41 36.00
N ASP A 127 48.76 4.29 36.10
CA ASP A 127 48.94 5.75 36.13
C ASP A 127 49.34 6.25 37.53
N LEU A 128 49.05 5.49 38.60
CA LEU A 128 49.45 5.82 39.97
C LEU A 128 50.89 5.40 40.29
N ASP A 129 51.37 4.31 39.68
CA ASP A 129 52.76 3.83 39.84
C ASP A 129 53.80 4.70 39.09
N GLY A 130 53.35 5.60 38.21
CA GLY A 130 54.20 6.48 37.39
C GLY A 130 54.79 7.69 38.14
N ASP A 131 54.07 8.22 39.13
CA ASP A 131 54.47 9.46 39.84
C ASP A 131 55.17 9.22 41.19
N GLU A 132 55.05 8.02 41.80
CA GLU A 132 55.73 7.70 43.08
C GLU A 132 57.19 7.24 42.91
N SER A 133 57.70 7.11 41.69
CA SER A 133 59.08 6.66 41.44
C SER A 133 60.14 7.78 41.52
N GLU A 134 59.71 9.05 41.73
CA GLU A 134 60.62 10.20 41.90
C GLU A 134 60.62 10.84 43.31
N GLU A 135 59.85 10.35 44.28
CA GLU A 135 59.90 10.87 45.66
C GLU A 135 60.71 9.97 46.61
N GLU A 136 61.71 10.57 47.25
CA GLU A 136 62.73 9.93 48.09
C GLU A 136 62.14 8.98 49.15
N PRO A 137 62.80 7.84 49.45
CA PRO A 137 62.35 6.94 50.50
C PRO A 137 62.40 7.66 51.85
N PHE A 138 61.24 7.93 52.44
CA PHE A 138 61.11 8.50 53.78
C PHE A 138 61.86 7.63 54.80
N ARG A 139 63.03 8.12 55.24
CA ARG A 139 63.77 7.52 56.37
C ARG A 139 63.09 7.93 57.67
N LEU A 140 62.32 7.02 58.24
CA LEU A 140 61.86 7.12 59.62
C LEU A 140 63.03 6.78 60.55
N GLY A 141 63.46 7.76 61.34
CA GLY A 141 64.46 7.61 62.40
C GLY A 141 63.86 7.07 63.69
#